data_AF-A0A231VPD2-F1
#
_entry.id   AF-A0A231VPD2-F1
#
_cell.length_a   1.000
_cell.length_b   1.000
_cell.length_c   1.000
_cell.angle_alpha   90.00
_cell.angle_beta   90.00
_cell.angle_gamma   90.00
#
_symmetry.space_group_name_H-M   'P 1'
#
loop_
_entity.id
_entity.type
_entity.pdbx_description
1 polymer ?
#
loop_
_entity_poly.entity_id
_entity_poly.type
_entity_poly.pdbx_seq_one_letter_code
_entity_poly.pdbx_strand_id
1 'polypeptide(L)'
;MLNKVKTKALISVGAVAATSFILMMGYTAGQHSTAKQSRKEIELAAAKLVEDKQAEDKASILSSDTVKEFLTQYYTKEKLGENNTRIQPYMTESAYSQELSSQNDAMNQVYKDYILDYHFEKA
;
A
#
# COMPACT_ATOMS: atom_id res chain seq x y z
N MET A 1 -34.48 57.05 -45.79
CA MET A 1 -33.05 56.96 -46.18
C MET A 1 -32.29 56.35 -45.01
N LEU A 2 -31.75 55.14 -45.14
CA LEU A 2 -31.00 54.49 -44.07
C LEU A 2 -29.67 55.21 -43.88
N ASN A 3 -29.39 55.72 -42.67
CA ASN A 3 -28.14 56.41 -42.40
C ASN A 3 -27.01 55.36 -42.38
N LYS A 4 -26.22 55.33 -43.46
CA LYS A 4 -25.16 54.36 -43.70
C LYS A 4 -24.12 54.33 -42.57
N VAL A 5 -23.91 55.45 -41.87
CA VAL A 5 -22.96 55.56 -40.75
C VAL A 5 -23.49 54.85 -39.51
N LYS A 6 -24.75 55.10 -39.11
CA LYS A 6 -25.39 54.41 -37.97
C LYS A 6 -25.52 52.91 -38.20
N THR A 7 -25.79 52.50 -39.44
CA THR A 7 -25.92 51.09 -39.82
C THR A 7 -24.58 50.35 -39.75
N LYS A 8 -23.49 50.97 -40.24
CA LYS A 8 -22.13 50.39 -40.14
C LYS A 8 -21.64 50.31 -38.70
N ALA A 9 -21.95 51.31 -37.87
CA ALA A 9 -21.62 51.29 -36.43
C ALA A 9 -22.40 50.19 -35.68
N LEU A 10 -23.68 49.99 -36.00
CA LEU A 10 -24.49 48.93 -35.36
C LEU A 10 -23.97 47.52 -35.71
N ILE A 11 -23.57 47.31 -36.98
CA ILE A 11 -22.98 46.05 -37.44
C ILE A 11 -21.62 45.80 -36.77
N SER A 12 -20.78 46.84 -36.60
CA SER A 12 -19.47 46.67 -35.96
C SER A 12 -19.59 46.33 -34.48
N VAL A 13 -20.53 46.96 -33.76
CA VAL A 13 -20.79 46.66 -32.35
C VAL A 13 -21.36 45.24 -32.19
N GLY A 14 -22.28 44.83 -33.06
CA GLY A 14 -22.83 43.48 -33.08
C GLY A 14 -21.75 42.41 -33.36
N ALA A 15 -20.83 42.68 -34.28
CA ALA A 15 -19.72 41.78 -34.58
C ALA A 15 -18.79 41.60 -33.37
N VAL A 16 -18.41 42.70 -32.68
CA VAL A 16 -17.55 42.63 -31.48
C VAL A 16 -18.22 41.84 -30.35
N ALA A 17 -19.53 42.05 -30.14
CA ALA A 17 -20.30 41.34 -29.12
C ALA A 17 -20.43 39.83 -29.42
N ALA A 18 -20.58 39.45 -30.69
CA ALA A 18 -20.63 38.05 -31.09
C ALA A 18 -19.29 37.34 -30.84
N THR A 19 -18.17 38.00 -31.22
CA THR A 19 -16.83 37.43 -31.04
C THR A 19 -16.48 37.27 -29.56
N SER A 20 -16.83 38.22 -28.70
CA SER A 20 -16.58 38.12 -27.27
C SER A 20 -17.38 36.98 -26.63
N PHE A 21 -18.61 36.75 -27.06
CA PHE A 21 -19.45 35.67 -26.54
C PHE A 21 -18.88 34.28 -26.87
N ILE A 22 -18.39 34.08 -28.11
CA ILE A 22 -17.76 32.83 -28.55
C ILE A 22 -16.51 32.53 -27.72
N LEU A 23 -15.67 33.54 -27.46
CA LEU A 23 -14.48 33.39 -26.63
C LEU A 23 -14.84 33.03 -25.17
N MET A 24 -15.90 33.63 -24.62
CA MET A 24 -16.36 33.36 -23.26
C MET A 24 -16.91 31.93 -23.10
N MET A 25 -17.67 31.45 -24.08
CA MET A 25 -18.15 30.05 -24.10
C MET A 25 -17.01 29.05 -24.28
N GLY A 26 -16.03 29.35 -25.14
CA GLY A 26 -14.85 28.49 -25.33
C GLY A 26 -14.00 28.35 -24.06
N TYR A 27 -13.77 29.46 -23.34
CA TYR A 27 -12.98 29.46 -22.11
C TYR A 27 -13.68 28.71 -20.95
N THR A 28 -14.99 28.93 -20.78
CA THR A 28 -15.77 28.32 -19.69
C THR A 28 -15.99 26.81 -19.87
N ALA A 29 -16.23 26.34 -21.10
CA ALA A 29 -16.36 24.92 -21.40
C ALA A 29 -15.02 24.17 -21.24
N GLY A 30 -13.91 24.79 -21.66
CA GLY A 30 -12.57 24.21 -21.56
C GLY A 30 -12.11 23.99 -20.11
N GLN A 31 -12.28 24.98 -19.22
CA GLN A 31 -11.88 24.85 -17.82
C GLN A 31 -12.74 23.89 -17.02
N HIS A 32 -14.06 23.84 -17.27
CA HIS A 32 -14.97 23.00 -16.49
C HIS A 32 -14.84 21.50 -16.84
N SER A 33 -14.42 21.18 -18.07
CA SER A 33 -14.22 19.81 -18.53
C SER A 33 -12.92 19.19 -18.00
N THR A 34 -11.80 19.91 -18.14
CA THR A 34 -10.47 19.41 -17.71
C THR A 34 -10.36 19.33 -16.19
N ALA A 35 -10.90 20.30 -15.44
CA ALA A 35 -10.87 20.29 -13.98
C ALA A 35 -11.67 19.12 -13.37
N LYS A 36 -12.77 18.69 -14.01
CA LYS A 36 -13.57 17.55 -13.56
C LYS A 36 -12.90 16.22 -13.84
N GLN A 37 -12.25 16.08 -15.00
CA GLN A 37 -11.49 14.89 -15.34
C GLN A 37 -10.27 14.72 -14.43
N SER A 38 -9.49 15.79 -14.24
CA SER A 38 -8.33 15.76 -13.32
C SER A 38 -8.73 15.53 -11.86
N ARG A 39 -9.89 16.02 -11.39
CA ARG A 39 -10.35 15.72 -10.03
C ARG A 39 -10.62 14.23 -9.81
N LYS A 40 -11.27 13.57 -10.77
CA LYS A 40 -11.57 12.13 -10.65
C LYS A 40 -10.30 11.28 -10.63
N GLU A 41 -9.31 11.64 -11.45
CA GLU A 41 -8.02 10.95 -11.49
C GLU A 41 -7.24 11.14 -10.19
N ILE A 42 -7.25 12.36 -9.63
CA ILE A 42 -6.62 12.66 -8.33
C ILE A 42 -7.32 11.92 -7.19
N GLU A 43 -8.65 11.86 -7.20
CA GLU A 43 -9.44 11.18 -6.16
C GLU A 43 -9.23 9.66 -6.21
N LEU A 44 -9.12 9.07 -7.41
CA LEU A 44 -8.82 7.65 -7.60
C LEU A 44 -7.38 7.31 -7.19
N ALA A 45 -6.41 8.17 -7.51
CA ALA A 45 -5.03 8.01 -7.07
C ALA A 45 -4.89 8.15 -5.54
N ALA A 46 -5.62 9.09 -4.93
CA ALA A 46 -5.64 9.26 -3.49
C ALA A 46 -6.29 8.06 -2.77
N ALA A 47 -7.40 7.54 -3.30
CA ALA A 47 -8.04 6.35 -2.77
C ALA A 47 -7.11 5.13 -2.81
N LYS A 48 -6.42 4.94 -3.94
CA LYS A 48 -5.44 3.86 -4.09
C LYS A 48 -4.27 3.98 -3.11
N LEU A 49 -3.73 5.19 -2.90
CA LEU A 49 -2.66 5.42 -1.92
C LEU A 49 -3.10 5.14 -0.48
N VAL A 50 -4.36 5.41 -0.13
CA VAL A 50 -4.92 5.08 1.19
C VAL A 50 -5.07 3.57 1.34
N GLU A 51 -5.53 2.87 0.31
CA GLU A 51 -5.66 1.41 0.31
C GLU A 51 -4.28 0.72 0.42
N ASP A 52 -3.31 1.15 -0.38
CA ASP A 52 -1.94 0.63 -0.37
C ASP A 52 -1.30 0.83 1.03
N LYS A 53 -1.46 2.03 1.62
CA LYS A 53 -0.99 2.28 3.01
C LYS A 53 -1.71 1.42 4.04
N GLN A 54 -3.01 1.21 3.92
CA GLN A 54 -3.74 0.35 4.85
C GLN A 54 -3.33 -1.12 4.71
N ALA A 55 -3.01 -1.58 3.51
CA ALA A 55 -2.47 -2.92 3.27
C ALA A 55 -1.06 -3.06 3.88
N GLU A 56 -0.22 -2.03 3.71
CA GLU A 56 1.12 -1.96 4.29
C GLU A 56 1.08 -1.92 5.83
N ASP A 57 0.18 -1.12 6.42
CA ASP A 57 -0.03 -1.05 7.87
C ASP A 57 -0.52 -2.40 8.43
N LYS A 58 -1.44 -3.09 7.73
CA LYS A 58 -1.90 -4.44 8.11
C LYS A 58 -0.80 -5.49 8.00
N ALA A 59 0.09 -5.38 7.02
CA ALA A 59 1.27 -6.24 6.89
C ALA A 59 2.36 -5.90 7.93
N SER A 60 2.40 -4.65 8.40
CA SER A 60 3.34 -4.16 9.42
C SER A 60 2.95 -4.58 10.84
N ILE A 61 1.66 -4.77 11.12
CA ILE A 61 1.19 -5.22 12.43
C ILE A 61 1.46 -6.71 12.61
N LEU A 62 2.28 -7.05 13.61
CA LEU A 62 2.51 -8.42 14.04
C LEU A 62 1.18 -9.09 14.43
N SER A 63 0.72 -10.04 13.63
CA SER A 63 -0.53 -10.75 13.87
C SER A 63 -0.35 -11.86 14.91
N SER A 64 -1.38 -12.09 15.73
CA SER A 64 -1.38 -13.19 16.70
C SER A 64 -1.24 -14.56 16.03
N ASP A 65 -1.77 -14.71 14.82
CA ASP A 65 -1.71 -15.96 14.06
C ASP A 65 -0.27 -16.24 13.58
N THR A 66 0.44 -15.22 13.08
CA THR A 66 1.85 -15.32 12.70
C THR A 66 2.72 -15.67 13.91
N VAL A 67 2.47 -15.08 15.07
CA VAL A 67 3.19 -15.42 16.31
C VAL A 67 2.91 -16.87 16.71
N LYS A 68 1.64 -17.28 16.71
CA LYS A 68 1.25 -18.65 17.07
C LYS A 68 1.85 -19.69 16.13
N GLU A 69 1.90 -19.40 14.83
CA GLU A 69 2.53 -20.26 13.83
C GLU A 69 4.01 -20.43 14.14
N PHE A 70 4.74 -19.33 14.34
CA PHE A 70 6.15 -19.38 14.73
C PHE A 70 6.38 -20.20 16.01
N LEU A 71 5.63 -19.93 17.07
CA LEU A 71 5.74 -20.65 18.35
C LEU A 71 5.48 -22.14 18.17
N THR A 72 4.50 -22.50 17.34
CA THR A 72 4.19 -23.90 17.03
C THR A 72 5.40 -24.56 16.36
N GLN A 73 6.00 -23.92 15.36
CA GLN A 73 7.18 -24.47 14.68
C GLN A 73 8.43 -24.51 15.57
N TYR A 74 8.58 -23.55 16.48
CA TYR A 74 9.74 -23.43 17.36
C TYR A 74 9.75 -24.45 18.51
N TYR A 75 8.59 -24.63 19.16
CA TYR A 75 8.48 -25.53 20.30
C TYR A 75 8.12 -26.96 19.91
N THR A 76 7.48 -27.18 18.76
CA THR A 76 7.16 -28.54 18.32
C THR A 76 8.36 -29.18 17.64
N LYS A 77 8.96 -30.19 18.27
CA LYS A 77 10.13 -30.92 17.75
C LYS A 77 10.28 -32.29 18.41
N GLU A 78 10.58 -33.30 17.61
CA GLU A 78 10.84 -34.67 18.09
C GLU A 78 12.20 -34.81 18.76
N LYS A 79 13.18 -34.01 18.33
CA LYS A 79 14.55 -33.99 18.86
C LYS A 79 15.18 -32.61 18.70
N LEU A 80 16.20 -32.31 19.51
CA LEU A 80 16.95 -31.06 19.37
C LEU A 80 17.49 -30.91 17.94
N GLY A 81 17.15 -29.79 17.30
CA GLY A 81 17.58 -29.43 15.94
C GLY A 81 16.75 -30.00 14.79
N GLU A 82 15.74 -30.84 15.05
CA GLU A 82 14.83 -31.35 14.00
C GLU A 82 14.14 -30.21 13.25
N ASN A 83 13.70 -29.20 13.99
CA ASN A 83 12.90 -28.11 13.47
C ASN A 83 13.71 -26.98 12.82
N ASN A 84 15.03 -27.09 12.74
CA ASN A 84 15.91 -26.00 12.30
C ASN A 84 15.54 -25.45 10.91
N THR A 85 15.33 -26.33 9.92
CA THR A 85 14.90 -25.91 8.58
C THR A 85 13.52 -25.27 8.57
N ARG A 86 12.64 -25.69 9.49
CA ARG A 86 11.26 -25.22 9.59
C ARG A 86 11.15 -23.85 10.24
N ILE A 87 12.01 -23.54 11.22
CA ILE A 87 12.02 -22.23 11.91
C ILE A 87 12.83 -21.17 11.17
N GLN A 88 13.79 -21.57 10.33
CA GLN A 88 14.67 -20.67 9.58
C GLN A 88 13.93 -19.52 8.84
N PRO A 89 12.83 -19.74 8.09
CA PRO A 89 12.16 -18.65 7.37
C PRO A 89 11.45 -17.64 8.28
N TYR A 90 11.24 -17.96 9.55
CA TYR A 90 10.58 -17.08 10.52
C TYR A 90 11.58 -16.22 11.31
N MET A 91 12.89 -16.41 11.11
CA MET A 91 13.95 -15.75 11.86
C MET A 91 14.83 -14.90 10.94
N THR A 92 15.44 -13.87 11.50
CA THR A 92 16.58 -13.21 10.83
C THR A 92 17.78 -14.14 10.82
N GLU A 93 18.70 -13.93 9.88
CA GLU A 93 19.92 -14.73 9.76
C GLU A 93 20.75 -14.74 11.07
N SER A 94 20.85 -13.58 11.74
CA SER A 94 21.55 -13.45 13.01
C SER A 94 20.87 -14.22 14.14
N ALA A 95 19.53 -14.13 14.25
CA ALA A 95 18.77 -14.85 15.26
C ALA A 95 18.84 -16.36 15.06
N TYR A 96 18.72 -16.81 13.81
CA TYR A 96 18.85 -18.23 13.47
C TYR A 96 20.25 -18.76 13.75
N SER A 97 21.29 -18.02 13.39
CA SER A 97 22.69 -18.39 13.70
C SER A 97 22.93 -18.51 15.21
N GLN A 98 22.39 -17.57 15.99
CA GLN A 98 22.48 -17.61 17.45
C GLN A 98 21.73 -18.81 18.05
N GLU A 99 20.54 -19.14 17.54
CA GLU A 99 19.79 -20.34 17.93
C GLU A 99 20.61 -21.61 17.67
N LEU A 100 21.19 -21.76 16.47
CA LEU A 100 22.07 -22.90 16.16
C LEU A 100 23.28 -22.98 17.10
N SER A 101 23.90 -21.82 17.41
CA SER A 101 24.99 -21.78 18.37
C SER A 101 24.54 -22.21 19.76
N SER A 102 23.38 -21.74 20.22
CA SER A 102 22.85 -22.10 21.53
C SER A 102 22.50 -23.59 21.60
N GLN A 103 21.91 -24.17 20.55
CA GLN A 103 21.67 -25.61 20.49
C GLN A 103 22.96 -26.42 20.62
N ASN A 104 24.09 -25.91 20.10
CA ASN A 104 25.40 -26.55 20.20
C ASN A 104 26.12 -26.33 21.55
N ASP A 105 25.57 -25.50 22.45
CA ASP A 105 26.13 -25.34 23.79
C ASP A 105 26.14 -26.68 24.53
N ALA A 106 27.20 -26.92 25.30
CA ALA A 106 27.40 -28.18 26.02
C ALA A 106 26.18 -28.56 26.89
N MET A 107 25.54 -27.57 27.51
CA MET A 107 24.33 -27.79 28.32
C MET A 107 23.18 -28.36 27.48
N ASN A 108 22.92 -27.79 26.31
CA ASN A 108 21.82 -28.23 25.45
C ASN A 108 22.13 -29.56 24.77
N GLN A 109 23.40 -29.83 24.45
CA GLN A 109 23.83 -31.13 23.94
C GLN A 109 23.65 -32.25 24.95
N VAL A 110 23.83 -31.99 26.26
CA VAL A 110 23.57 -33.00 27.32
C VAL A 110 22.09 -33.42 27.33
N TYR A 111 21.18 -32.47 27.10
CA TYR A 111 19.74 -32.75 27.08
C TYR A 111 19.21 -33.21 25.73
N LYS A 112 20.04 -33.27 24.69
CA LYS A 112 19.63 -33.60 23.33
C LYS A 112 18.80 -34.88 23.23
N ASP A 113 19.20 -35.92 23.95
CA ASP A 113 18.53 -37.22 23.94
C ASP A 113 17.31 -37.28 24.89
N TYR A 114 17.12 -36.24 25.71
CA TYR A 114 15.99 -36.08 26.62
C TYR A 114 14.91 -35.13 26.07
N ILE A 115 15.25 -34.30 25.09
CA ILE A 115 14.29 -33.48 24.36
C ILE A 115 13.62 -34.40 23.34
N LEU A 116 12.51 -35.01 23.75
CA LEU A 116 11.71 -35.93 22.94
C LEU A 116 10.27 -35.43 22.85
N ASP A 117 9.71 -35.45 21.64
CA ASP A 117 8.30 -35.17 21.36
C ASP A 117 7.74 -33.91 22.05
N TYR A 118 8.51 -32.82 21.97
CA TYR A 118 8.04 -31.53 22.44
C TYR A 118 6.92 -31.04 21.53
N HIS A 119 5.84 -30.55 22.15
CA HIS A 119 4.69 -29.99 21.45
C HIS A 119 4.31 -28.65 22.04
N PHE A 120 3.99 -27.71 21.15
CA PHE A 120 3.40 -26.45 21.54
C PHE A 120 1.94 -26.65 21.96
N GLU A 121 1.61 -26.42 23.23
CA GLU A 121 0.24 -26.58 23.73
C GLU A 121 -0.59 -25.29 23.67
N LYS A 122 -0.04 -24.17 24.15
CA LYS A 122 -0.75 -22.88 24.21
C LYS A 122 0.21 -21.71 24.29
N ALA A 123 -0.25 -20.55 23.79
CA ALA A 123 0.38 -19.24 23.96
C ALA A 123 -0.15 -18.57 25.23
#